data_AF-A0A7X7J9V7-F1
#
_entry.id   AF-A0A7X7J9V7-F1
#
_cell.length_a   1.000
_cell.length_b   1.000
_cell.length_c   1.000
_cell.angle_alpha   90.00
_cell.angle_beta   90.00
_cell.angle_gamma   90.00
#
_symmetry.space_group_name_H-M   'P 1'
#
loop_
_entity.id
_entity.type
_entity.pdbx_description
1 polymer ?
#
loop_
_entity_poly.entity_id
_entity_poly.type
_entity_poly.pdbx_seq_one_letter_code
_entity_poly.pdbx_strand_id
1 'polypeptide(L)'
;GGLELANAFSELTDAAEQRARFEACAQERRALGRTAYAVDELFLDALAGGMPDCAGAAFGLDRFLILLAGARSMDDVLPFRE
;
A
#
# COMPACT_ATOMS: atom_id res chain seq x y z
N GLY A 1 -18.83 -11.49 8.24
CA GLY A 1 -17.96 -10.29 8.24
C GLY A 1 -16.53 -10.75 8.43
N GLY A 2 -15.58 -10.16 7.70
CA GLY A 2 -14.19 -10.63 7.67
C GLY A 2 -13.40 -10.20 6.42
N LEU A 3 -14.01 -9.41 5.54
CA LEU A 3 -13.38 -8.87 4.35
C LEU A 3 -12.78 -7.50 4.68
N GLU A 4 -11.48 -7.34 4.47
CA GLU A 4 -10.81 -6.04 4.57
C GLU A 4 -11.20 -5.17 3.37
N LEU A 5 -11.93 -4.08 3.63
CA LEU A 5 -12.40 -3.14 2.61
C LEU A 5 -11.46 -1.96 2.40
N ALA A 6 -10.77 -1.54 3.46
CA ALA A 6 -9.86 -0.41 3.38
C ALA A 6 -8.75 -0.54 4.41
N ASN A 7 -7.65 0.11 4.11
CA ASN A 7 -6.57 0.35 5.05
C ASN A 7 -6.25 1.85 5.04
N ALA A 8 -5.99 2.42 6.22
CA ALA A 8 -5.82 3.85 6.39
C ALA A 8 -4.81 4.16 7.50
N PHE A 9 -4.06 5.24 7.32
CA PHE A 9 -3.01 5.66 8.24
C PHE A 9 -2.88 7.18 8.26
N SER A 10 -2.32 7.71 9.35
CA SER A 10 -1.64 9.01 9.29
C SER A 10 -0.35 8.83 8.52
N GLU A 11 -0.11 9.67 7.52
CA GLU A 11 1.04 9.50 6.63
C GLU A 11 2.33 9.89 7.33
N LEU A 12 3.39 9.12 7.08
CA LEU A 12 4.72 9.42 7.57
C LEU A 12 5.37 10.49 6.69
N THR A 13 5.58 11.68 7.27
CA THR A 13 6.19 12.82 6.57
C THR A 13 7.70 12.94 6.80
N ASP A 14 8.26 12.20 7.76
CA ASP A 14 9.70 12.19 8.06
C ASP A 14 10.47 11.33 7.06
N ALA A 15 11.24 11.98 6.18
CA ALA A 15 12.04 11.33 5.15
C ALA A 15 13.16 10.43 5.71
N ALA A 16 13.75 10.76 6.86
CA ALA A 16 14.82 9.98 7.45
C ALA A 16 14.28 8.67 8.06
N GLU A 17 13.16 8.76 8.77
CA GLU A 17 12.44 7.58 9.28
C GLU A 17 11.93 6.71 8.12
N GLN A 18 11.42 7.31 7.05
CA GLN A 18 10.96 6.59 5.88
C GLN A 18 12.10 5.84 5.17
N ARG A 19 13.29 6.46 5.06
CA ARG A 19 14.50 5.77 4.55
C ARG A 19 14.88 4.58 5.42
N ALA A 20 14.92 4.75 6.74
CA ALA A 20 15.26 3.67 7.66
C ALA A 20 14.30 2.47 7.50
N ARG A 21 13.00 2.73 7.30
CA ARG A 21 12.00 1.69 7.02
C ARG A 21 12.22 0.99 5.68
N PHE A 22 12.57 1.73 4.63
CA PHE A 22 12.92 1.12 3.34
C PHE A 22 14.13 0.19 3.44
N GLU A 23 15.20 0.64 4.12
CA GLU A 23 16.41 -0.16 4.30
C GLU A 23 16.15 -1.42 5.14
N ALA A 24 15.35 -1.31 6.20
CA ALA A 24 14.94 -2.45 7.02
C ALA A 24 14.13 -3.47 6.21
N CYS A 25 13.16 -3.01 5.40
CA CYS A 25 12.38 -3.88 4.51
C CYS A 25 13.29 -4.57 3.46
N ALA A 26 14.24 -3.83 2.88
CA ALA A 26 15.20 -4.40 1.93
C ALA A 26 16.11 -5.47 2.58
N GLN A 27 16.49 -5.29 3.85
CA GLN A 27 17.23 -6.30 4.62
C GLN A 27 16.36 -7.55 4.88
N GLU A 28 15.13 -7.37 5.34
CA GLU A 28 14.19 -8.47 5.60
C GLU A 28 13.92 -9.28 4.33
N ARG A 29 13.67 -8.61 3.20
CA ARG A 29 13.47 -9.27 1.91
C ARG A 29 14.68 -10.10 1.49
N ARG A 30 15.90 -9.58 1.65
CA ARG A 30 17.14 -10.33 1.38
C ARG A 30 17.25 -11.57 2.27
N ALA A 31 16.95 -11.44 3.56
CA ALA A 31 16.95 -12.56 4.50
C ALA A 31 15.94 -13.65 4.11
N LEU A 32 14.81 -13.26 3.52
CA LEU A 32 13.79 -14.16 2.98
C LEU A 32 14.10 -14.69 1.57
N GLY A 33 15.27 -14.40 1.01
CA GLY A 33 15.65 -14.80 -0.35
C GLY A 33 14.83 -14.12 -1.46
N ARG A 34 14.15 -13.01 -1.14
CA ARG A 34 13.35 -12.22 -2.08
C ARG A 34 14.18 -11.07 -2.67
N THR A 35 13.84 -10.64 -3.87
CA THR A 35 14.44 -9.45 -4.49
C THR A 35 14.21 -8.22 -3.62
N ALA A 36 15.29 -7.56 -3.19
CA ALA A 36 15.21 -6.25 -2.54
C ALA A 36 14.97 -5.16 -3.59
N TYR A 37 14.12 -4.21 -3.26
CA TYR A 37 13.88 -3.04 -4.09
C TYR A 37 14.92 -1.97 -3.75
N ALA A 38 15.31 -1.18 -4.76
CA ALA A 38 16.09 0.03 -4.52
C ALA A 38 15.23 1.05 -3.76
N VAL A 39 15.90 1.89 -2.98
CA VAL A 39 15.25 3.05 -2.35
C VAL A 39 14.78 4.02 -3.43
N ASP A 40 13.54 4.50 -3.31
CA ASP A 40 13.01 5.53 -4.19
C ASP A 40 13.49 6.90 -3.71
N GLU A 41 14.61 7.36 -4.30
CA GLU A 41 15.22 8.64 -3.94
C GLU A 41 14.33 9.84 -4.31
N LEU A 42 13.52 9.74 -5.37
CA LEU A 42 12.60 10.83 -5.77
C LEU A 42 11.48 11.00 -4.74
N PHE A 43 10.96 9.89 -4.21
CA PHE A 43 9.95 9.93 -3.15
C PHE A 43 10.51 10.54 -1.86
N LEU A 44 11.74 10.17 -1.47
CA LEU A 44 12.38 10.73 -0.27
C LEU A 44 12.70 12.22 -0.43
N ASP A 45 13.15 12.65 -1.60
CA ASP A 45 13.37 14.06 -1.91
C ASP A 45 12.05 14.86 -1.86
N ALA A 46 10.95 14.27 -2.35
CA ALA A 46 9.62 14.89 -2.26
C ALA A 46 9.15 15.04 -0.81
N LEU A 47 9.36 14.02 0.03
CA LEU A 47 9.06 14.10 1.46
C LEU A 47 9.90 15.17 2.16
N ALA A 48 11.20 15.21 1.88
CA ALA A 48 12.12 16.22 2.42
C ALA A 48 11.80 17.64 1.93
N GLY A 49 11.18 17.77 0.75
CA GLY A 49 10.66 19.02 0.22
C GLY A 49 9.48 19.60 1.00
N GLY A 50 8.90 18.85 1.94
CA GLY A 50 7.84 19.30 2.84
C GLY A 50 6.47 18.79 2.42
N MET A 51 6.14 17.58 2.87
CA MET A 51 4.78 17.05 2.81
C MET A 51 3.97 17.55 4.02
N PRO A 52 2.79 18.17 3.84
CA PRO A 52 1.95 18.57 4.97
C PRO A 52 1.39 17.36 5.69
N ASP A 53 1.05 17.52 6.97
CA ASP A 53 0.37 16.49 7.75
C ASP A 53 -0.94 16.07 7.06
N CYS A 54 -1.05 14.79 6.75
CA CYS A 54 -2.20 14.23 6.08
C CYS A 54 -2.45 12.77 6.49
N ALA A 55 -3.57 12.23 6.06
CA ALA A 55 -3.93 10.83 6.22
C ALA A 55 -4.36 10.28 4.86
N GLY A 56 -3.96 9.06 4.57
CA GLY A 56 -4.32 8.34 3.35
C GLY A 56 -5.14 7.10 3.67
N ALA A 57 -5.99 6.71 2.73
CA ALA A 57 -6.73 5.46 2.78
C ALA A 57 -6.76 4.81 1.39
N ALA A 58 -6.49 3.51 1.34
CA ALA A 58 -6.68 2.69 0.14
C ALA A 58 -7.94 1.85 0.32
N PHE A 59 -8.88 1.98 -0.62
CA PHE A 59 -10.18 1.29 -0.58
C PHE A 59 -10.28 0.23 -1.69
N GLY A 60 -10.60 -1.00 -1.32
CA GLY A 60 -10.78 -2.12 -2.24
C GLY A 60 -12.14 -2.07 -2.93
N LEU A 61 -12.22 -1.41 -4.07
CA LEU A 61 -13.46 -1.23 -4.83
C LEU A 61 -14.11 -2.56 -5.21
N ASP A 62 -13.35 -3.52 -5.74
CA ASP A 62 -13.91 -4.82 -6.16
C ASP A 62 -14.52 -5.57 -4.98
N ARG A 63 -13.84 -5.55 -3.83
CA ARG A 63 -14.32 -6.16 -2.58
C ARG A 63 -15.61 -5.50 -2.10
N PHE A 64 -15.71 -4.18 -2.27
CA PHE A 64 -16.94 -3.45 -1.96
C PHE A 64 -18.08 -3.81 -2.91
N LEU A 65 -17.80 -3.92 -4.21
CA LEU A 65 -18.78 -4.36 -5.21
C LEU A 65 -19.27 -5.78 -4.93
N ILE A 66 -18.40 -6.69 -4.47
CA ILE A 66 -18.81 -8.04 -4.05
C ILE A 66 -19.89 -7.97 -2.97
N LEU A 67 -19.66 -7.13 -1.93
CA LEU A 67 -20.61 -6.97 -0.84
C LEU A 67 -21.91 -6.30 -1.29
N LEU A 68 -21.82 -5.24 -2.10
CA LEU A 68 -22.98 -4.50 -2.60
C LEU A 68 -23.86 -5.36 -3.51
N ALA A 69 -23.25 -6.17 -4.39
CA ALA A 69 -23.97 -7.02 -5.33
C ALA A 69 -24.40 -8.37 -4.72
N GLY A 70 -23.98 -8.69 -3.49
CA GLY A 70 -24.19 -10.01 -2.89
C GLY A 70 -23.48 -11.13 -3.67
N ALA A 71 -22.40 -10.78 -4.37
CA ALA A 71 -21.58 -11.71 -5.15
C ALA A 71 -20.78 -12.66 -4.24
N ARG A 72 -20.33 -13.78 -4.80
CA ARG A 72 -19.60 -14.82 -4.04
C ARG A 72 -18.09 -14.76 -4.27
N SER A 73 -17.66 -14.20 -5.39
CA SER A 73 -16.25 -14.02 -5.72
C SER A 73 -15.99 -12.74 -6.51
N MET A 74 -14.72 -12.40 -6.69
CA MET A 74 -14.29 -11.29 -7.56
C MET A 74 -14.71 -11.51 -9.03
N ASP A 75 -15.05 -12.73 -9.41
CA ASP A 75 -15.37 -13.12 -10.79
C ASP A 75 -16.70 -12.51 -11.21
N ASP A 76 -17.61 -12.45 -10.24
CA ASP A 76 -18.96 -11.95 -10.44
C ASP A 76 -19.00 -10.42 -10.65
N VAL A 77 -17.90 -9.71 -10.37
CA VAL A 77 -17.81 -8.24 -10.43
C VAL A 77 -16.79 -7.70 -11.43
N LEU A 78 -16.01 -8.58 -12.08
CA LEU A 78 -15.02 -8.19 -13.09
C LEU A 78 -15.58 -8.41 -14.51
N PRO A 79 -15.58 -7.39 -15.39
CA PRO A 79 -16.18 -7.51 -16.74
C PRO A 79 -15.46 -8.51 -17.66
N PHE A 80 -14.14 -8.66 -17.49
CA PHE A 80 -13.30 -9.56 -18.29
C PHE A 80 -12.26 -10.20 -17.39
N ARG A 81 -11.88 -11.44 -17.71
CA ARG A 81 -10.81 -12.16 -17.04
C ARG A 81 -9.82 -12.68 -18.05
N GLU A 82 -8.56 -12.68 -17.63
CA GLU A 82 -7.48 -13.42 -18.29
C GLU A 82 -7.53 -14.90 -17.88
#